data_AF-A0A2E5C993-F1
#
_entry.id   AF-A0A2E5C993-F1
#
_cell.length_a   1.000
_cell.length_b   1.000
_cell.length_c   1.000
_cell.angle_alpha   90.00
_cell.angle_beta   90.00
_cell.angle_gamma   90.00
#
_symmetry.space_group_name_H-M   'P 1'
#
loop_
_entity.id
_entity.type
_entity.pdbx_description
1 polymer ?
#
loop_
_entity_poly.entity_id
_entity_poly.type
_entity_poly.pdbx_seq_one_letter_code
_entity_poly.pdbx_strand_id
1 'polypeptide(L)'
;MIWATWMLVTLSIAGYYGYILFKADNKQALLIGETSHGHYQIELACSSCHTEAFGGPELIQEACVGCHGAELTEANDTHPKKKFTDPRNADRLSVVDARYCVSCHTEHRKEITAPMGVTLPEDYCFHCHTDVGGDRESHRDLAFDSCASAGCHNYHDNRALFEDFLVHNHAGPWLKEIARLTNPNGAAILASKRVPEQQPTFPEQKAAHPDIHQEWSGSSHADAGVDCGGCHSDVSSGEWLENPGIAQCQTCHIHEAESYKSGKHGMRLAQSLPPIRPADSKMPFKETALSLQQGCNSCHSAHRTDTLFAASEACLTCHNDDHSRGFDSSPHGQLLTQAIAGAIPVEQAVSCATCHMPRAENIIDQETVVQVNHNQNHNLRPNEKMIRPVCMQCHSLGFSIDALADPALIRNNFNGKPANHIPSIDWSLKRVAD
;
A
#
# COMPACT_ATOMS: atom_id res chain seq x y z
N MET A 1 -43.00 -41.14 -3.19
CA MET A 1 -41.56 -41.20 -2.85
C MET A 1 -40.78 -40.07 -3.53
N ILE A 2 -40.82 -39.92 -4.86
CA ILE A 2 -40.07 -38.89 -5.59
C ILE A 2 -40.29 -37.46 -5.04
N TRP A 3 -41.53 -37.04 -4.81
CA TRP A 3 -41.84 -35.72 -4.24
C TRP A 3 -41.29 -35.50 -2.82
N ALA A 4 -41.34 -36.53 -1.98
CA ALA A 4 -40.78 -36.44 -0.63
C ALA A 4 -39.24 -36.33 -0.66
N THR A 5 -38.61 -37.04 -1.60
CA THR A 5 -37.16 -36.93 -1.85
C THR A 5 -36.79 -35.53 -2.33
N TRP A 6 -37.51 -34.97 -3.32
CA TRP A 6 -37.29 -33.60 -3.78
C TRP A 6 -37.47 -32.57 -2.66
N MET A 7 -38.52 -32.73 -1.85
CA MET A 7 -38.77 -31.83 -0.71
C MET A 7 -37.63 -31.90 0.32
N LEU A 8 -37.14 -33.10 0.64
CA LEU A 8 -36.03 -33.29 1.56
C LEU A 8 -34.72 -32.70 1.02
N VAL A 9 -34.43 -32.90 -0.27
CA VAL A 9 -33.25 -32.31 -0.93
C VAL A 9 -33.33 -30.79 -0.91
N THR A 10 -34.46 -30.20 -1.28
CA THR A 10 -34.66 -28.74 -1.27
C THR A 10 -34.52 -28.16 0.13
N LEU A 11 -35.12 -28.80 1.15
CA LEU A 11 -34.98 -28.36 2.54
C LEU A 11 -33.54 -28.48 3.06
N SER A 12 -32.81 -29.52 2.64
CA SER A 12 -31.41 -29.71 3.01
C SER A 12 -30.52 -28.64 2.37
N ILE A 13 -30.72 -28.34 1.08
CA ILE A 13 -30.02 -27.27 0.36
C ILE A 13 -30.35 -25.91 0.98
N ALA A 14 -31.62 -25.63 1.25
CA ALA A 14 -32.05 -24.38 1.88
C ALA A 14 -31.50 -24.25 3.30
N GLY A 15 -31.48 -25.34 4.08
CA GLY A 15 -30.89 -25.37 5.42
C GLY A 15 -29.38 -25.14 5.40
N TYR A 16 -28.67 -25.75 4.45
CA TYR A 16 -27.23 -25.54 4.25
C TYR A 16 -26.91 -24.09 3.91
N TYR A 17 -27.52 -23.52 2.87
CA TYR A 17 -27.27 -22.14 2.49
C TYR A 17 -27.80 -21.13 3.51
N GLY A 18 -28.90 -21.44 4.20
CA GLY A 18 -29.39 -20.63 5.32
C GLY A 18 -28.39 -20.59 6.48
N TYR A 19 -27.80 -21.73 6.84
CA TYR A 19 -26.74 -21.77 7.85
C TYR A 19 -25.51 -20.96 7.41
N ILE A 20 -25.06 -21.10 6.15
CA ILE A 20 -23.92 -20.36 5.64
C ILE A 20 -24.17 -18.85 5.66
N LEU A 21 -25.35 -18.41 5.18
CA LEU A 21 -25.69 -16.99 5.10
C LEU A 21 -25.77 -16.33 6.48
N PHE A 22 -26.42 -16.99 7.45
CA PHE A 22 -26.77 -16.36 8.73
C PHE A 22 -25.84 -16.72 9.90
N LYS A 23 -25.04 -17.78 9.81
CA LYS A 23 -24.23 -18.27 10.95
C LYS A 23 -22.78 -18.61 10.64
N ALA A 24 -22.44 -19.03 9.42
CA ALA A 24 -21.06 -19.41 9.14
C ALA A 24 -20.15 -18.19 9.01
N ASP A 25 -18.95 -18.29 9.58
CA ASP A 25 -17.90 -17.27 9.40
C ASP A 25 -17.39 -17.29 7.95
N ASN A 26 -17.08 -18.48 7.44
CA ASN A 26 -16.69 -18.69 6.06
C ASN A 26 -17.93 -18.79 5.15
N LYS A 27 -18.07 -17.80 4.25
CA LYS A 27 -19.19 -17.70 3.29
C LYS A 27 -18.75 -17.95 1.84
N GLN A 28 -17.61 -18.58 1.61
CA GLN A 28 -17.05 -18.81 0.26
C GLN A 28 -18.00 -19.55 -0.70
N ALA A 29 -18.89 -20.42 -0.18
CA ALA A 29 -19.91 -21.08 -1.00
C ALA A 29 -20.93 -20.12 -1.65
N LEU A 30 -20.99 -18.86 -1.18
CA LEU A 30 -21.87 -17.81 -1.70
C LEU A 30 -21.15 -16.84 -2.65
N LEU A 31 -19.87 -17.08 -2.95
CA LEU A 31 -19.07 -16.19 -3.80
C LEU A 31 -19.61 -16.19 -5.24
N ILE A 32 -19.99 -15.02 -5.75
CA ILE A 32 -20.60 -14.85 -7.09
C ILE A 32 -19.60 -14.52 -8.21
N GLY A 33 -18.30 -14.55 -7.91
CA GLY A 33 -17.21 -14.21 -8.83
C GLY A 33 -15.91 -13.91 -8.08
N GLU A 34 -14.79 -13.86 -8.81
CA GLU A 34 -13.49 -13.50 -8.24
C GLU A 34 -13.50 -12.02 -7.81
N THR A 35 -12.95 -11.74 -6.63
CA THR A 35 -12.74 -10.37 -6.14
C THR A 35 -11.66 -9.64 -6.94
N SER A 36 -11.60 -8.31 -6.80
CA SER A 36 -10.59 -7.47 -7.43
C SER A 36 -9.18 -7.80 -6.94
N HIS A 37 -8.16 -7.39 -7.71
CA HIS A 37 -6.76 -7.53 -7.29
C HIS A 37 -6.43 -6.69 -6.02
N GLY A 38 -7.29 -5.75 -5.62
CA GLY A 38 -7.17 -5.03 -4.35
C GLY A 38 -7.56 -5.91 -3.16
N HIS A 39 -8.61 -6.73 -3.32
CA HIS A 39 -9.28 -7.41 -2.21
C HIS A 39 -9.20 -8.94 -2.23
N TYR A 40 -8.58 -9.56 -3.24
CA TYR A 40 -8.41 -11.02 -3.30
C TYR A 40 -7.82 -11.66 -2.04
N GLN A 41 -7.03 -10.91 -1.28
CA GLN A 41 -6.43 -11.42 -0.05
C GLN A 41 -7.43 -11.60 1.08
N ILE A 42 -8.54 -10.87 1.07
CA ILE A 42 -9.56 -10.86 2.12
C ILE A 42 -10.89 -11.46 1.66
N GLU A 43 -10.92 -12.13 0.50
CA GLU A 43 -12.15 -12.73 -0.04
C GLU A 43 -12.78 -13.81 0.86
N LEU A 44 -11.99 -14.35 1.81
CA LEU A 44 -12.45 -15.29 2.83
C LEU A 44 -13.15 -14.61 4.01
N ALA A 45 -13.02 -13.29 4.15
CA ALA A 45 -13.63 -12.48 5.20
C ALA A 45 -14.82 -11.69 4.65
N CYS A 46 -15.85 -12.38 4.14
CA CYS A 46 -16.98 -11.72 3.47
C CYS A 46 -17.69 -10.68 4.34
N SER A 47 -17.69 -10.87 5.67
CA SER A 47 -18.27 -9.92 6.63
C SER A 47 -17.55 -8.58 6.70
N SER A 48 -16.31 -8.49 6.20
CA SER A 48 -15.57 -7.22 6.11
C SER A 48 -16.19 -6.25 5.10
N CYS A 49 -16.95 -6.75 4.11
CA CYS A 49 -17.67 -5.94 3.12
C CYS A 49 -19.20 -6.06 3.28
N HIS A 50 -19.68 -7.22 3.70
CA HIS A 50 -21.09 -7.52 3.93
C HIS A 50 -21.36 -7.68 5.43
N THR A 51 -21.45 -6.56 6.13
CA THR A 51 -21.60 -6.50 7.60
C THR A 51 -22.94 -7.07 8.07
N GLU A 52 -24.00 -6.93 7.27
CA GLU A 52 -25.34 -7.48 7.56
C GLU A 52 -25.98 -8.13 6.32
N ALA A 53 -26.77 -9.17 6.55
CA ALA A 53 -27.56 -9.82 5.50
C ALA A 53 -28.61 -8.84 4.95
N PHE A 54 -28.61 -8.61 3.64
CA PHE A 54 -29.49 -7.64 2.98
C PHE A 54 -29.32 -6.18 3.46
N GLY A 55 -28.12 -5.82 3.95
CA GLY A 55 -27.82 -4.50 4.52
C GLY A 55 -27.90 -3.30 3.57
N GLY A 56 -28.03 -3.53 2.27
CA GLY A 56 -28.16 -2.47 1.27
C GLY A 56 -26.86 -1.67 1.04
N PRO A 57 -26.92 -0.63 0.19
CA PRO A 57 -25.74 0.11 -0.25
C PRO A 57 -25.08 0.97 0.84
N GLU A 58 -25.83 1.46 1.84
CA GLU A 58 -25.26 2.30 2.91
C GLU A 58 -24.32 1.50 3.82
N LEU A 59 -24.71 0.29 4.24
CA LEU A 59 -23.83 -0.54 5.07
C LEU A 59 -22.56 -0.99 4.32
N ILE A 60 -22.67 -1.24 3.01
CA ILE A 60 -21.50 -1.50 2.17
C ILE A 60 -20.61 -0.26 2.07
N GLN A 61 -21.20 0.92 1.92
CA GLN A 61 -20.46 2.18 1.88
C GLN A 61 -19.68 2.43 3.18
N GLU A 62 -20.32 2.19 4.33
CA GLU A 62 -19.69 2.30 5.64
C GLU A 62 -18.53 1.31 5.79
N ALA A 63 -18.70 0.06 5.33
CA ALA A 63 -17.62 -0.92 5.31
C ALA A 63 -16.41 -0.46 4.46
N CYS A 64 -16.66 0.07 3.26
CA CYS A 64 -15.61 0.62 2.40
C CYS A 64 -14.87 1.78 3.08
N VAL A 65 -15.61 2.73 3.67
CA VAL A 65 -15.04 3.91 4.35
C VAL A 65 -14.33 3.52 5.65
N GLY A 66 -14.75 2.44 6.31
CA GLY A 66 -14.08 1.90 7.49
C GLY A 66 -12.62 1.52 7.23
N CYS A 67 -12.29 1.09 6.02
CA CYS A 67 -10.90 0.81 5.61
C CYS A 67 -10.24 1.97 4.86
N HIS A 68 -10.94 2.62 3.92
CA HIS A 68 -10.34 3.60 3.01
C HIS A 68 -10.53 5.07 3.44
N GLY A 69 -11.35 5.36 4.45
CA GLY A 69 -11.70 6.73 4.85
C GLY A 69 -10.51 7.56 5.30
N ALA A 70 -9.55 6.94 6.01
CA ALA A 70 -8.32 7.59 6.42
C ALA A 70 -7.45 7.95 5.20
N GLU A 71 -7.30 7.03 4.23
CA GLU A 71 -6.55 7.27 3.00
C GLU A 71 -7.18 8.37 2.14
N LEU A 72 -8.51 8.39 2.02
CA LEU A 72 -9.25 9.45 1.31
C LEU A 72 -9.06 10.81 1.97
N THR A 73 -9.04 10.84 3.30
CA THR A 73 -8.78 12.07 4.07
C THR A 73 -7.35 12.56 3.84
N GLU A 74 -6.36 11.68 3.94
CA GLU A 74 -4.94 12.00 3.72
C GLU A 74 -4.67 12.47 2.27
N ALA A 75 -5.37 11.88 1.31
CA ALA A 75 -5.29 12.23 -0.10
C ALA A 75 -5.92 13.60 -0.41
N ASN A 76 -6.64 14.22 0.52
CA ASN A 76 -7.52 15.36 0.25
C ASN A 76 -8.44 15.07 -0.95
N ASP A 77 -9.21 13.98 -0.85
CA ASP A 77 -10.05 13.46 -1.92
C ASP A 77 -10.73 14.58 -2.73
N THR A 78 -10.44 14.63 -4.02
CA THR A 78 -10.97 15.64 -4.95
C THR A 78 -12.41 15.40 -5.40
N HIS A 79 -12.91 14.19 -5.15
CA HIS A 79 -14.28 13.78 -5.42
C HIS A 79 -14.98 13.21 -4.17
N PRO A 80 -15.01 13.97 -3.06
CA PRO A 80 -15.58 13.48 -1.82
C PRO A 80 -17.12 13.47 -1.89
N LYS A 81 -17.75 12.57 -1.12
CA LYS A 81 -19.23 12.46 -1.02
C LYS A 81 -19.93 13.82 -0.86
N LYS A 82 -19.34 14.75 -0.09
CA LYS A 82 -19.89 16.11 0.10
C LYS A 82 -20.13 16.90 -1.19
N LYS A 83 -19.30 16.69 -2.23
CA LYS A 83 -19.45 17.34 -3.55
C LYS A 83 -20.72 16.85 -4.23
N PHE A 84 -21.03 15.56 -4.06
CA PHE A 84 -22.16 14.89 -4.69
C PHE A 84 -23.47 15.01 -3.90
N THR A 85 -23.41 15.35 -2.62
CA THR A 85 -24.61 15.69 -1.83
C THR A 85 -25.03 17.16 -2.00
N ASP A 86 -24.23 17.98 -2.67
CA ASP A 86 -24.60 19.35 -3.01
C ASP A 86 -25.73 19.34 -4.07
N PRO A 87 -26.89 19.98 -3.81
CA PRO A 87 -28.01 20.00 -4.75
C PRO A 87 -27.66 20.55 -6.14
N ARG A 88 -26.61 21.36 -6.27
CA ARG A 88 -26.13 21.91 -7.55
C ARG A 88 -25.54 20.84 -8.47
N ASN A 89 -25.22 19.66 -7.95
CA ASN A 89 -24.64 18.53 -8.68
C ASN A 89 -25.63 17.37 -8.82
N ALA A 90 -26.91 17.56 -8.48
CA ALA A 90 -27.91 16.49 -8.45
C ALA A 90 -28.15 15.87 -9.84
N ASP A 91 -28.02 16.66 -10.89
CA ASP A 91 -28.10 16.22 -12.29
C ASP A 91 -26.97 15.24 -12.65
N ARG A 92 -25.74 15.48 -12.18
CA ARG A 92 -24.57 14.63 -12.43
C ARG A 92 -24.74 13.21 -11.87
N LEU A 93 -25.53 13.04 -10.82
CA LEU A 93 -25.81 11.73 -10.22
C LEU A 93 -26.69 10.83 -11.09
N SER A 94 -27.32 11.38 -12.13
CA SER A 94 -28.08 10.57 -13.11
C SER A 94 -27.17 9.73 -14.01
N VAL A 95 -25.89 10.11 -14.14
CA VAL A 95 -24.89 9.38 -14.92
C VAL A 95 -24.21 8.32 -14.05
N VAL A 96 -23.55 8.76 -12.97
CA VAL A 96 -22.89 7.89 -12.00
C VAL A 96 -23.21 8.41 -10.61
N ASP A 97 -23.77 7.54 -9.76
CA ASP A 97 -24.00 7.89 -8.36
C ASP A 97 -22.69 7.82 -7.55
N ALA A 98 -21.84 8.82 -7.75
CA ALA A 98 -20.52 8.95 -7.16
C ALA A 98 -20.53 9.19 -5.63
N ARG A 99 -21.69 9.10 -4.99
CA ARG A 99 -21.82 9.08 -3.52
C ARG A 99 -21.39 7.73 -2.92
N TYR A 100 -21.40 6.67 -3.74
CA TYR A 100 -21.11 5.31 -3.32
C TYR A 100 -19.88 4.75 -4.05
N CYS A 101 -18.97 4.11 -3.30
CA CYS A 101 -17.77 3.49 -3.85
C CYS A 101 -18.11 2.41 -4.89
N VAL A 102 -19.12 1.59 -4.61
CA VAL A 102 -19.52 0.47 -5.47
C VAL A 102 -20.10 0.89 -6.82
N SER A 103 -20.50 2.16 -6.98
CA SER A 103 -20.89 2.72 -8.28
C SER A 103 -19.75 2.68 -9.29
N CYS A 104 -18.50 2.78 -8.82
CA CYS A 104 -17.30 2.72 -9.65
C CYS A 104 -16.47 1.46 -9.41
N HIS A 105 -16.51 0.91 -8.20
CA HIS A 105 -15.68 -0.20 -7.73
C HIS A 105 -16.54 -1.40 -7.36
N THR A 106 -17.18 -2.02 -8.36
CA THR A 106 -18.01 -3.21 -8.12
C THR A 106 -17.14 -4.45 -7.96
N GLU A 107 -17.09 -5.00 -6.75
CA GLU A 107 -16.39 -6.26 -6.47
C GLU A 107 -17.05 -7.47 -7.15
N HIS A 108 -16.33 -8.60 -7.20
CA HIS A 108 -16.76 -9.84 -7.84
C HIS A 108 -16.95 -9.77 -9.37
N ARG A 109 -16.35 -8.77 -10.02
CA ARG A 109 -16.46 -8.49 -11.47
C ARG A 109 -15.08 -8.40 -12.13
N LYS A 110 -14.20 -9.34 -11.79
CA LYS A 110 -12.79 -9.31 -12.20
C LYS A 110 -12.61 -9.18 -13.71
N GLU A 111 -13.48 -9.77 -14.51
CA GLU A 111 -13.45 -9.76 -15.98
C GLU A 111 -13.55 -8.37 -16.60
N ILE A 112 -14.17 -7.40 -15.90
CA ILE A 112 -14.27 -6.00 -16.32
C ILE A 112 -13.51 -5.04 -15.39
N THR A 113 -12.76 -5.57 -14.42
CA THR A 113 -12.02 -4.74 -13.46
C THR A 113 -10.75 -4.21 -14.10
N ALA A 114 -10.70 -2.90 -14.32
CA ALA A 114 -9.57 -2.15 -14.85
C ALA A 114 -8.50 -1.89 -13.76
N PRO A 115 -7.37 -1.23 -14.10
CA PRO A 115 -6.46 -0.67 -13.10
C PRO A 115 -7.21 0.14 -12.04
N MET A 116 -6.61 0.29 -10.86
CA MET A 116 -7.27 0.93 -9.70
C MET A 116 -8.54 0.23 -9.18
N GLY A 117 -8.90 -0.93 -9.71
CA GLY A 117 -10.10 -1.66 -9.26
C GLY A 117 -11.40 -1.02 -9.74
N VAL A 118 -11.34 -0.18 -10.77
CA VAL A 118 -12.50 0.48 -11.37
C VAL A 118 -13.18 -0.49 -12.33
N THR A 119 -14.51 -0.56 -12.30
CA THR A 119 -15.34 -1.44 -13.15
C THR A 119 -16.22 -0.67 -14.13
N LEU A 120 -15.92 0.62 -14.31
CA LEU A 120 -16.53 1.49 -15.31
C LEU A 120 -15.68 1.55 -16.57
N PRO A 121 -16.28 1.87 -17.74
CA PRO A 121 -15.54 2.23 -18.94
C PRO A 121 -14.63 3.45 -18.72
N GLU A 122 -13.53 3.55 -19.46
CA GLU A 122 -12.47 4.57 -19.25
C GLU A 122 -12.95 6.02 -19.49
N ASP A 123 -14.07 6.20 -20.19
CA ASP A 123 -14.67 7.50 -20.53
C ASP A 123 -15.56 8.09 -19.43
N TYR A 124 -15.67 7.43 -18.27
CA TYR A 124 -16.58 7.85 -17.20
C TYR A 124 -16.37 9.30 -16.72
N CYS A 125 -15.13 9.82 -16.80
CA CYS A 125 -14.81 11.21 -16.48
C CYS A 125 -15.52 12.18 -17.43
N PHE A 126 -15.55 11.85 -18.72
CA PHE A 126 -16.09 12.72 -19.77
C PHE A 126 -17.59 12.97 -19.59
N HIS A 127 -18.36 11.99 -19.11
CA HIS A 127 -19.80 12.15 -18.91
C HIS A 127 -20.18 13.25 -17.90
N CYS A 128 -19.28 13.63 -16.99
CA CYS A 128 -19.48 14.73 -16.05
C CYS A 128 -18.72 16.01 -16.45
N HIS A 129 -17.76 15.89 -17.37
CA HIS A 129 -16.84 16.94 -17.79
C HIS A 129 -16.92 17.22 -19.30
N THR A 130 -18.10 17.07 -19.91
CA THR A 130 -18.32 17.15 -21.37
C THR A 130 -17.86 18.47 -21.98
N ASP A 131 -17.96 19.56 -21.22
CA ASP A 131 -17.74 20.92 -21.72
C ASP A 131 -16.29 21.38 -21.55
N VAL A 132 -15.41 20.56 -20.97
CA VAL A 132 -14.03 20.94 -20.62
C VAL A 132 -13.21 21.39 -21.84
N GLY A 133 -13.43 20.81 -23.02
CA GLY A 133 -12.75 21.21 -24.25
C GLY A 133 -13.21 22.56 -24.81
N GLY A 134 -14.42 23.01 -24.42
CA GLY A 134 -14.93 24.35 -24.70
C GLY A 134 -14.37 25.38 -23.71
N ASP A 135 -14.25 25.00 -22.45
CA ASP A 135 -13.78 25.87 -21.36
C ASP A 135 -12.25 25.99 -21.29
N ARG A 136 -11.52 24.99 -21.78
CA ARG A 136 -10.05 24.90 -21.71
C ARG A 136 -9.47 24.52 -23.05
N GLU A 137 -8.70 25.43 -23.64
CA GLU A 137 -8.02 25.20 -24.93
C GLU A 137 -7.13 23.95 -24.88
N SER A 138 -6.42 23.70 -23.77
CA SER A 138 -5.56 22.53 -23.60
C SER A 138 -6.31 21.19 -23.64
N HIS A 139 -7.64 21.19 -23.48
CA HIS A 139 -8.45 19.97 -23.42
C HIS A 139 -9.27 19.74 -24.71
N ARG A 140 -9.18 20.63 -25.70
CA ARG A 140 -10.07 20.61 -26.88
C ARG A 140 -9.94 19.35 -27.74
N ASP A 141 -8.71 18.89 -27.94
CA ASP A 141 -8.38 17.79 -28.85
C ASP A 141 -7.96 16.51 -28.12
N LEU A 142 -8.27 16.41 -26.82
CA LEU A 142 -7.98 15.21 -26.03
C LEU A 142 -9.03 14.13 -26.27
N ALA A 143 -8.59 12.88 -26.23
CA ALA A 143 -9.48 11.74 -26.28
C ALA A 143 -10.34 11.69 -25.00
N PHE A 144 -11.57 11.16 -25.12
CA PHE A 144 -12.51 11.11 -24.00
C PHE A 144 -12.06 10.20 -22.84
N ASP A 145 -11.14 9.26 -23.12
CA ASP A 145 -10.58 8.27 -22.20
C ASP A 145 -9.21 8.69 -21.62
N SER A 146 -8.65 9.83 -22.06
CA SER A 146 -7.28 10.21 -21.68
C SER A 146 -7.19 10.97 -20.35
N CYS A 147 -8.31 11.28 -19.69
CA CYS A 147 -8.31 12.13 -18.48
C CYS A 147 -7.51 11.54 -17.32
N ALA A 148 -7.60 10.22 -17.13
CA ALA A 148 -6.91 9.48 -16.07
C ALA A 148 -5.53 8.95 -16.51
N SER A 149 -4.98 9.48 -17.61
CA SER A 149 -3.62 9.14 -18.04
C SER A 149 -2.62 9.58 -16.98
N ALA A 150 -1.58 8.77 -16.80
CA ALA A 150 -0.58 9.02 -15.78
C ALA A 150 0.06 10.40 -15.96
N GLY A 151 0.14 11.15 -14.87
CA GLY A 151 0.62 12.54 -14.87
C GLY A 151 -0.39 13.62 -15.24
N CYS A 152 -1.64 13.28 -15.55
CA CYS A 152 -2.73 14.25 -15.80
C CYS A 152 -3.63 14.44 -14.57
N HIS A 153 -4.68 13.63 -14.43
CA HIS A 153 -5.62 13.71 -13.33
C HIS A 153 -5.89 12.34 -12.72
N ASN A 154 -6.07 12.32 -11.41
CA ASN A 154 -6.60 11.19 -10.66
C ASN A 154 -8.03 11.49 -10.19
N TYR A 155 -8.80 10.46 -9.86
CA TYR A 155 -10.12 10.68 -9.27
C TYR A 155 -10.03 11.11 -7.80
N HIS A 156 -9.19 10.45 -7.00
CA HIS A 156 -9.07 10.73 -5.57
C HIS A 156 -7.85 11.60 -5.22
N ASP A 157 -6.63 11.13 -5.48
CA ASP A 157 -5.39 11.79 -5.04
C ASP A 157 -4.72 12.57 -6.18
N ASN A 158 -4.94 13.89 -6.21
CA ASN A 158 -4.28 14.81 -7.14
C ASN A 158 -3.16 15.62 -6.50
N ARG A 159 -2.66 15.26 -5.32
CA ARG A 159 -1.75 16.13 -4.55
C ARG A 159 -0.46 16.50 -5.30
N ALA A 160 0.00 15.63 -6.19
CA ALA A 160 1.16 15.88 -7.06
C ALA A 160 0.80 16.47 -8.44
N LEU A 161 -0.50 16.54 -8.76
CA LEU A 161 -1.04 16.89 -10.07
C LEU A 161 -1.91 18.15 -10.06
N PHE A 162 -2.18 18.72 -8.88
CA PHE A 162 -2.85 20.00 -8.79
C PHE A 162 -2.02 21.09 -9.47
N GLU A 163 -2.72 21.94 -10.20
CA GLU A 163 -2.12 23.01 -11.00
C GLU A 163 -1.22 23.94 -10.18
N ASP A 164 -1.62 24.28 -8.95
CA ASP A 164 -0.78 25.07 -8.06
C ASP A 164 0.53 24.33 -7.75
N PHE A 165 0.48 23.06 -7.38
CA PHE A 165 1.66 22.25 -7.12
C PHE A 165 2.57 22.16 -8.35
N LEU A 166 1.99 21.94 -9.54
CA LEU A 166 2.72 21.89 -10.80
C LEU A 166 3.47 23.20 -11.07
N VAL A 167 2.78 24.34 -10.96
CA VAL A 167 3.37 25.68 -11.18
C VAL A 167 4.45 25.98 -10.13
N HIS A 168 4.26 25.65 -8.87
CA HIS A 168 5.26 25.95 -7.83
C HIS A 168 6.52 25.07 -7.94
N ASN A 169 6.43 23.89 -8.56
CA ASN A 169 7.50 22.89 -8.57
C ASN A 169 8.02 22.54 -9.97
N HIS A 170 7.67 23.33 -11.00
CA HIS A 170 8.02 23.07 -12.40
C HIS A 170 9.52 23.09 -12.71
N ALA A 171 10.29 23.89 -11.96
CA ALA A 171 11.68 24.19 -12.27
C ALA A 171 12.68 23.17 -11.68
N GLY A 172 13.89 23.18 -12.22
CA GLY A 172 15.03 22.44 -11.70
C GLY A 172 15.58 21.39 -12.66
N PRO A 173 16.80 20.88 -12.40
CA PRO A 173 17.39 19.83 -13.22
C PRO A 173 16.69 18.49 -13.00
N TRP A 174 16.69 17.63 -14.04
CA TRP A 174 16.09 16.30 -13.96
C TRP A 174 16.67 15.43 -12.83
N LEU A 175 17.94 15.66 -12.46
CA LEU A 175 18.62 15.10 -11.30
C LEU A 175 19.18 16.26 -10.46
N LYS A 176 18.84 16.30 -9.17
CA LYS A 176 19.31 17.32 -8.24
C LYS A 176 20.80 17.14 -7.93
N GLU A 177 21.50 18.25 -7.73
CA GLU A 177 22.91 18.23 -7.31
C GLU A 177 23.09 17.55 -5.93
N ILE A 178 22.11 17.74 -5.04
CA ILE A 178 22.02 17.05 -3.75
C ILE A 178 20.83 16.10 -3.81
N ALA A 179 21.08 14.88 -4.25
CA ALA A 179 20.13 13.78 -4.24
C ALA A 179 20.32 12.95 -2.96
N ARG A 180 19.65 13.33 -1.87
CA ARG A 180 19.74 12.64 -0.57
C ARG A 180 18.36 12.36 0.00
N LEU A 181 18.17 11.14 0.45
CA LEU A 181 16.96 10.70 1.13
C LEU A 181 16.98 11.12 2.61
N THR A 182 15.83 11.55 3.13
CA THR A 182 15.66 11.84 4.56
C THR A 182 15.83 10.56 5.39
N ASN A 183 16.78 10.50 6.32
CA ASN A 183 17.01 9.32 7.16
C ASN A 183 15.86 9.06 8.15
N PRO A 184 15.43 7.80 8.34
CA PRO A 184 14.49 7.46 9.40
C PRO A 184 15.18 7.60 10.76
N ASN A 185 14.49 8.20 11.73
CA ASN A 185 15.00 8.39 13.09
C ASN A 185 14.02 7.88 14.17
N GLY A 186 12.84 7.38 13.76
CA GLY A 186 11.76 7.03 14.67
C GLY A 186 12.13 6.01 15.74
N ALA A 187 12.81 4.92 15.37
CA ALA A 187 13.22 3.91 16.33
C ALA A 187 14.16 4.49 17.40
N ALA A 188 15.16 5.29 16.99
CA ALA A 188 16.12 5.89 17.90
C ALA A 188 15.47 6.89 18.88
N ILE A 189 14.56 7.73 18.38
CA ILE A 189 13.87 8.73 19.21
C ILE A 189 12.88 8.06 20.18
N LEU A 190 12.16 7.04 19.72
CA LEU A 190 11.04 6.45 20.45
C LEU A 190 11.48 5.30 21.38
N ALA A 191 12.67 4.73 21.20
CA ALA A 191 13.16 3.60 22.02
C ALA A 191 13.14 3.92 23.52
N SER A 192 13.70 5.05 23.93
CA SER A 192 13.77 5.45 25.35
C SER A 192 12.40 5.66 26.00
N LYS A 193 11.36 5.87 25.20
CA LYS A 193 9.98 6.11 25.66
C LYS A 193 9.14 4.83 25.68
N ARG A 194 9.50 3.83 24.85
CA ARG A 194 8.67 2.64 24.61
C ARG A 194 9.26 1.35 25.19
N VAL A 195 10.57 1.27 25.34
CA VAL A 195 11.22 0.10 25.93
C VAL A 195 11.03 0.11 27.45
N PRO A 196 10.43 -0.93 28.05
CA PRO A 196 10.28 -1.01 29.51
C PRO A 196 11.64 -1.09 30.22
N GLU A 197 11.76 -0.37 31.34
CA GLU A 197 12.97 -0.34 32.17
C GLU A 197 13.31 -1.70 32.79
N GLN A 198 12.28 -2.53 33.05
CA GLN A 198 12.44 -3.88 33.57
C GLN A 198 11.74 -4.88 32.65
N GLN A 199 12.46 -5.96 32.32
CA GLN A 199 11.98 -7.03 31.46
C GLN A 199 12.25 -8.38 32.14
N PRO A 200 11.35 -9.38 31.98
CA PRO A 200 11.61 -10.73 32.44
C PRO A 200 12.92 -11.28 31.83
N THR A 201 13.66 -12.04 32.61
CA THR A 201 14.93 -12.64 32.17
C THR A 201 14.78 -14.14 32.02
N PHE A 202 15.30 -14.69 30.92
CA PHE A 202 15.29 -16.12 30.62
C PHE A 202 16.71 -16.62 30.33
N PRO A 203 17.59 -16.71 31.34
CA PRO A 203 19.00 -17.08 31.14
C PRO A 203 19.18 -18.48 30.54
N GLU A 204 18.28 -19.42 30.86
CA GLU A 204 18.26 -20.75 30.27
C GLU A 204 18.04 -20.73 28.76
N GLN A 205 17.18 -19.84 28.25
CA GLN A 205 16.92 -19.72 26.81
C GLN A 205 18.13 -19.13 26.08
N LYS A 206 18.78 -18.11 26.67
CA LYS A 206 20.02 -17.55 26.14
C LYS A 206 21.13 -18.59 26.04
N ALA A 207 21.24 -19.47 27.03
CA ALA A 207 22.23 -20.54 27.06
C ALA A 207 21.92 -21.65 26.05
N ALA A 208 20.64 -21.95 25.84
CA ALA A 208 20.20 -22.97 24.89
C ALA A 208 20.35 -22.55 23.41
N HIS A 209 20.34 -21.25 23.12
CA HIS A 209 20.38 -20.71 21.76
C HIS A 209 21.54 -19.71 21.54
N PRO A 210 22.80 -20.15 21.61
CA PRO A 210 23.97 -19.27 21.54
C PRO A 210 24.07 -18.49 20.22
N ASP A 211 23.67 -19.10 19.09
CA ASP A 211 23.72 -18.42 17.78
C ASP A 211 22.70 -17.28 17.70
N ILE A 212 21.48 -17.48 18.22
CA ILE A 212 20.43 -16.45 18.25
C ILE A 212 20.82 -15.33 19.23
N HIS A 213 21.40 -15.68 20.36
CA HIS A 213 21.93 -14.71 21.31
C HIS A 213 23.02 -13.86 20.64
N GLN A 214 23.93 -14.47 19.90
CA GLN A 214 24.98 -13.76 19.16
C GLN A 214 24.39 -12.79 18.12
N GLU A 215 23.38 -13.22 17.35
CA GLU A 215 22.64 -12.34 16.45
C GLU A 215 22.04 -11.15 17.20
N TRP A 216 21.27 -11.42 18.26
CA TRP A 216 20.62 -10.39 19.08
C TRP A 216 21.63 -9.40 19.64
N SER A 217 22.78 -9.86 20.12
CA SER A 217 23.79 -9.02 20.76
C SER A 217 24.34 -7.90 19.84
N GLY A 218 24.27 -8.10 18.52
CA GLY A 218 24.70 -7.12 17.52
C GLY A 218 23.55 -6.32 16.90
N SER A 219 22.33 -6.45 17.45
CA SER A 219 21.12 -5.86 16.90
C SER A 219 20.80 -4.52 17.54
N SER A 220 20.00 -3.70 16.84
CA SER A 220 19.48 -2.45 17.40
C SER A 220 18.56 -2.66 18.61
N HIS A 221 17.99 -3.87 18.77
CA HIS A 221 17.22 -4.23 19.96
C HIS A 221 18.12 -4.35 21.20
N ALA A 222 19.29 -5.01 21.07
CA ALA A 222 20.26 -5.08 22.16
C ALA A 222 20.82 -3.69 22.49
N ASP A 223 21.12 -2.86 21.48
CA ASP A 223 21.56 -1.47 21.68
C ASP A 223 20.52 -0.63 22.42
N ALA A 224 19.23 -0.89 22.18
CA ALA A 224 18.11 -0.24 22.85
C ALA A 224 17.76 -0.85 24.23
N GLY A 225 18.47 -1.90 24.68
CA GLY A 225 18.24 -2.55 25.96
C GLY A 225 17.03 -3.51 25.99
N VAL A 226 16.52 -3.93 24.82
CA VAL A 226 15.48 -4.96 24.73
C VAL A 226 16.12 -6.33 24.87
N ASP A 227 15.81 -7.03 25.96
CA ASP A 227 16.27 -8.40 26.22
C ASP A 227 15.27 -9.45 25.69
N CYS A 228 15.65 -10.74 25.72
CA CYS A 228 14.81 -11.84 25.22
C CYS A 228 13.39 -11.80 25.78
N GLY A 229 13.24 -11.59 27.10
CA GLY A 229 11.93 -11.51 27.72
C GLY A 229 11.14 -10.25 27.36
N GLY A 230 11.77 -9.20 26.83
CA GLY A 230 11.05 -8.05 26.27
C GLY A 230 10.19 -8.41 25.06
N CYS A 231 10.47 -9.53 24.38
CA CYS A 231 9.67 -10.04 23.26
C CYS A 231 9.03 -11.40 23.55
N HIS A 232 9.73 -12.26 24.27
CA HIS A 232 9.31 -13.63 24.55
C HIS A 232 8.65 -13.79 25.91
N SER A 233 8.09 -12.73 26.50
CA SER A 233 7.22 -12.87 27.68
C SER A 233 5.78 -12.56 27.34
N ASP A 234 4.86 -13.45 27.70
CA ASP A 234 3.44 -13.12 27.68
C ASP A 234 3.14 -12.01 28.70
N VAL A 235 2.49 -10.93 28.25
CA VAL A 235 2.24 -9.74 29.07
C VAL A 235 1.34 -10.03 30.28
N SER A 236 0.49 -11.06 30.20
CA SER A 236 -0.47 -11.39 31.26
C SER A 236 0.10 -12.35 32.32
N SER A 237 0.90 -13.32 31.91
CA SER A 237 1.42 -14.39 32.76
C SER A 237 2.90 -14.23 33.10
N GLY A 238 3.66 -13.48 32.29
CA GLY A 238 5.12 -13.39 32.39
C GLY A 238 5.86 -14.65 31.92
N GLU A 239 5.15 -15.65 31.39
CA GLU A 239 5.72 -16.91 30.91
C GLU A 239 6.38 -16.76 29.54
N TRP A 240 7.28 -17.69 29.21
CA TRP A 240 7.99 -17.71 27.94
C TRP A 240 7.04 -17.95 26.76
N LEU A 241 7.09 -17.07 25.77
CA LEU A 241 6.36 -17.13 24.52
C LEU A 241 7.29 -17.59 23.40
N GLU A 242 7.11 -18.83 22.92
CA GLU A 242 8.02 -19.42 21.92
C GLU A 242 8.05 -18.64 20.59
N ASN A 243 6.88 -18.20 20.12
CA ASN A 243 6.74 -17.49 18.84
C ASN A 243 5.92 -16.20 19.04
N PRO A 244 6.59 -15.06 19.30
CA PRO A 244 5.91 -13.78 19.45
C PRO A 244 5.16 -13.39 18.17
N GLY A 245 3.88 -13.06 18.30
CA GLY A 245 3.07 -12.52 17.22
C GLY A 245 3.31 -11.03 17.01
N ILE A 246 2.70 -10.45 15.96
CA ILE A 246 2.78 -9.00 15.66
C ILE A 246 2.37 -8.10 16.82
N ALA A 247 1.49 -8.59 17.71
CA ALA A 247 1.06 -7.86 18.90
C ALA A 247 2.25 -7.50 19.81
N GLN A 248 3.27 -8.37 19.88
CA GLN A 248 4.48 -8.09 20.63
C GLN A 248 5.26 -6.93 20.02
N CYS A 249 5.48 -6.95 18.71
CA CYS A 249 6.16 -5.86 18.00
C CYS A 249 5.39 -4.54 18.17
N GLN A 250 4.05 -4.58 18.10
CA GLN A 250 3.18 -3.41 18.18
C GLN A 250 3.29 -2.66 19.52
N THR A 251 3.73 -3.31 20.60
CA THR A 251 3.97 -2.61 21.89
C THR A 251 4.96 -1.45 21.76
N CYS A 252 5.97 -1.59 20.90
CA CYS A 252 7.00 -0.59 20.66
C CYS A 252 6.94 0.01 19.24
N HIS A 253 6.40 -0.72 18.26
CA HIS A 253 6.37 -0.36 16.84
C HIS A 253 4.93 -0.18 16.35
N ILE A 254 4.17 0.69 17.03
CA ILE A 254 2.73 0.91 16.77
C ILE A 254 2.49 1.31 15.31
N HIS A 255 3.19 2.34 14.84
CA HIS A 255 3.04 2.89 13.49
C HIS A 255 3.42 1.85 12.42
N GLU A 256 4.53 1.15 12.61
CA GLU A 256 5.02 0.16 11.66
C GLU A 256 4.07 -1.05 11.60
N ALA A 257 3.53 -1.51 12.73
CA ALA A 257 2.56 -2.59 12.77
C ALA A 257 1.22 -2.21 12.13
N GLU A 258 0.72 -0.99 12.37
CA GLU A 258 -0.54 -0.49 11.79
C GLU A 258 -0.41 -0.28 10.27
N SER A 259 0.68 0.35 9.83
CA SER A 259 0.93 0.54 8.40
C SER A 259 1.17 -0.78 7.67
N TYR A 260 1.90 -1.73 8.27
CA TYR A 260 2.07 -3.08 7.72
C TYR A 260 0.73 -3.78 7.50
N LYS A 261 -0.16 -3.75 8.51
CA LYS A 261 -1.52 -4.30 8.43
C LYS A 261 -2.40 -3.62 7.38
N SER A 262 -2.09 -2.38 7.00
CA SER A 262 -2.80 -1.65 5.94
C SER A 262 -2.31 -2.02 4.53
N GLY A 263 -1.13 -2.63 4.42
CA GLY A 263 -0.58 -3.07 3.14
C GLY A 263 -0.93 -4.51 2.77
N LYS A 264 -0.71 -4.86 1.50
CA LYS A 264 -0.93 -6.18 0.90
C LYS A 264 -0.11 -7.32 1.50
N HIS A 265 0.86 -7.04 2.37
CA HIS A 265 1.57 -8.10 3.09
C HIS A 265 0.92 -8.39 4.45
N GLY A 266 0.31 -7.39 5.10
CA GLY A 266 -0.30 -7.51 6.42
C GLY A 266 -1.84 -7.50 6.43
N MET A 267 -2.51 -7.16 5.33
CA MET A 267 -3.96 -6.97 5.26
C MET A 267 -4.76 -8.18 5.77
N ARG A 268 -4.30 -9.39 5.46
CA ARG A 268 -4.92 -10.63 5.97
C ARG A 268 -4.92 -10.69 7.50
N LEU A 269 -3.81 -10.31 8.13
CA LEU A 269 -3.69 -10.30 9.59
C LEU A 269 -4.60 -9.25 10.22
N ALA A 270 -4.84 -8.12 9.53
CA ALA A 270 -5.82 -7.12 9.97
C ALA A 270 -7.26 -7.67 10.03
N GLN A 271 -7.56 -8.68 9.19
CA GLN A 271 -8.86 -9.35 9.12
C GLN A 271 -8.86 -10.70 9.85
N SER A 272 -7.90 -10.95 10.74
CA SER A 272 -7.77 -12.22 11.48
C SER A 272 -7.66 -13.47 10.59
N LEU A 273 -7.17 -13.30 9.36
CA LEU A 273 -6.88 -14.39 8.44
C LEU A 273 -5.41 -14.84 8.59
N PRO A 274 -5.08 -16.09 8.20
CA PRO A 274 -3.70 -16.54 8.15
C PRO A 274 -2.83 -15.61 7.28
N PRO A 275 -1.53 -15.46 7.61
CA PRO A 275 -0.66 -14.59 6.83
C PRO A 275 -0.59 -14.98 5.36
N ILE A 276 -0.42 -13.99 4.48
CA ILE A 276 -0.33 -14.24 3.05
C ILE A 276 0.96 -14.98 2.70
N ARG A 277 0.89 -15.85 1.69
CA ARG A 277 2.04 -16.48 1.04
C ARG A 277 2.11 -16.05 -0.42
N PRO A 278 3.30 -16.08 -1.05
CA PRO A 278 3.41 -15.81 -2.47
C PRO A 278 2.50 -16.70 -3.34
N ALA A 279 2.28 -17.97 -2.95
CA ALA A 279 1.35 -18.88 -3.65
C ALA A 279 -0.12 -18.44 -3.65
N ASP A 280 -0.52 -17.54 -2.75
CA ASP A 280 -1.89 -17.03 -2.68
C ASP A 280 -2.12 -15.88 -3.69
N SER A 281 -1.07 -15.41 -4.37
CA SER A 281 -1.10 -14.29 -5.33
C SER A 281 -0.88 -14.75 -6.77
N LYS A 282 -1.34 -13.95 -7.73
CA LYS A 282 -1.17 -14.19 -9.18
C LYS A 282 0.10 -13.51 -9.75
N MET A 283 0.92 -12.87 -8.91
CA MET A 283 2.18 -12.25 -9.33
C MET A 283 3.30 -13.28 -9.53
N PRO A 284 4.33 -12.99 -10.34
CA PRO A 284 5.50 -13.84 -10.48
C PRO A 284 6.37 -13.84 -9.21
N PHE A 285 6.58 -15.02 -8.63
CA PHE A 285 7.45 -15.23 -7.47
C PHE A 285 8.46 -16.34 -7.71
N LYS A 286 9.45 -16.45 -6.82
CA LYS A 286 10.40 -17.57 -6.79
C LYS A 286 9.71 -18.81 -6.21
N GLU A 287 9.92 -19.96 -6.85
CA GLU A 287 9.35 -21.26 -6.43
C GLU A 287 9.69 -21.60 -4.97
N THR A 288 10.94 -21.31 -4.56
CA THR A 288 11.43 -21.55 -3.19
C THR A 288 10.73 -20.69 -2.13
N ALA A 289 10.03 -19.63 -2.53
CA ALA A 289 9.35 -18.71 -1.63
C ALA A 289 7.84 -18.97 -1.51
N LEU A 290 7.26 -19.85 -2.34
CA LEU A 290 5.80 -20.00 -2.46
C LEU A 290 5.08 -20.35 -1.15
N SER A 291 5.74 -21.09 -0.25
CA SER A 291 5.18 -21.48 1.04
C SER A 291 5.52 -20.54 2.19
N LEU A 292 6.36 -19.52 1.98
CA LEU A 292 6.79 -18.60 3.03
C LEU A 292 5.61 -17.73 3.47
N GLN A 293 5.39 -17.65 4.78
CA GLN A 293 4.37 -16.79 5.37
C GLN A 293 4.93 -15.39 5.61
N GLN A 294 4.14 -14.37 5.28
CA GLN A 294 4.50 -12.97 5.52
C GLN A 294 4.26 -12.54 6.98
N GLY A 295 5.19 -11.77 7.52
CA GLY A 295 5.14 -11.17 8.86
C GLY A 295 6.27 -10.17 9.05
N CYS A 296 6.38 -9.57 10.24
CA CYS A 296 7.44 -8.59 10.54
C CYS A 296 8.85 -9.15 10.32
N ASN A 297 9.04 -10.46 10.54
CA ASN A 297 10.33 -11.13 10.38
C ASN A 297 10.65 -11.54 8.94
N SER A 298 9.74 -11.32 7.98
CA SER A 298 9.94 -11.69 6.58
C SER A 298 10.90 -10.77 5.85
N CYS A 299 11.01 -9.51 6.28
CA CYS A 299 11.92 -8.53 5.68
C CYS A 299 13.21 -8.38 6.49
N HIS A 300 13.09 -8.24 7.81
CA HIS A 300 14.22 -8.16 8.75
C HIS A 300 14.01 -9.12 9.92
N SER A 301 15.00 -9.92 10.28
CA SER A 301 14.92 -10.77 11.48
C SER A 301 14.84 -9.92 12.76
N ALA A 302 13.99 -10.29 13.72
CA ALA A 302 13.93 -9.65 15.04
C ALA A 302 15.26 -9.73 15.81
N HIS A 303 16.05 -10.78 15.58
CA HIS A 303 17.32 -10.98 16.28
C HIS A 303 18.51 -10.34 15.57
N ARG A 304 18.46 -10.05 14.25
CA ARG A 304 19.56 -9.34 13.55
C ARG A 304 19.25 -7.88 13.28
N THR A 305 17.98 -7.54 13.09
CA THR A 305 17.48 -6.20 12.72
C THR A 305 18.18 -5.57 11.51
N ASP A 306 18.62 -6.38 10.55
CA ASP A 306 19.34 -5.92 9.37
C ASP A 306 18.39 -5.20 8.39
N THR A 307 18.36 -3.87 8.51
CA THR A 307 17.53 -3.01 7.67
C THR A 307 18.09 -2.82 6.26
N LEU A 308 19.39 -3.07 6.06
CA LEU A 308 20.02 -2.98 4.73
C LEU A 308 19.60 -4.17 3.87
N PHE A 309 19.62 -5.38 4.43
CA PHE A 309 19.05 -6.58 3.80
C PHE A 309 17.55 -6.38 3.50
N ALA A 310 16.80 -5.85 4.48
CA ALA A 310 15.36 -5.62 4.34
C ALA A 310 15.00 -4.61 3.24
N ALA A 311 15.90 -3.66 2.95
CA ALA A 311 15.64 -2.60 1.99
C ALA A 311 15.57 -3.08 0.53
N SER A 312 16.18 -4.23 0.20
CA SER A 312 16.20 -4.74 -1.17
C SER A 312 16.20 -6.28 -1.25
N GLU A 313 17.20 -6.94 -0.67
CA GLU A 313 17.42 -8.38 -0.85
C GLU A 313 16.26 -9.23 -0.30
N ALA A 314 15.66 -8.81 0.81
CA ALA A 314 14.48 -9.49 1.36
C ALA A 314 13.29 -9.49 0.38
N CYS A 315 13.08 -8.38 -0.35
CA CYS A 315 12.05 -8.30 -1.38
C CYS A 315 12.34 -9.29 -2.51
N LEU A 316 13.60 -9.30 -2.98
CA LEU A 316 14.07 -10.16 -4.07
C LEU A 316 14.13 -11.65 -3.68
N THR A 317 14.07 -11.99 -2.39
CA THR A 317 13.93 -13.38 -1.95
C THR A 317 12.60 -13.98 -2.38
N CYS A 318 11.55 -13.17 -2.53
CA CYS A 318 10.23 -13.61 -2.99
C CYS A 318 9.92 -13.17 -4.42
N HIS A 319 10.04 -11.87 -4.71
CA HIS A 319 9.61 -11.27 -5.98
C HIS A 319 10.50 -11.68 -7.15
N ASN A 320 9.88 -11.93 -8.31
CA ASN A 320 10.57 -12.45 -9.49
C ASN A 320 10.01 -11.93 -10.83
N ASP A 321 9.25 -10.84 -10.81
CA ASP A 321 8.77 -10.16 -12.02
C ASP A 321 9.89 -9.36 -12.72
N ASP A 322 9.66 -8.96 -13.98
CA ASP A 322 10.64 -8.22 -14.78
C ASP A 322 11.15 -6.95 -14.09
N HIS A 323 10.28 -6.23 -13.38
CA HIS A 323 10.64 -5.01 -12.67
C HIS A 323 11.57 -5.32 -11.49
N SER A 324 11.25 -6.34 -10.69
CA SER A 324 12.10 -6.75 -9.57
C SER A 324 13.47 -7.27 -10.03
N ARG A 325 13.50 -8.08 -11.11
CA ARG A 325 14.75 -8.62 -11.69
C ARG A 325 15.62 -7.55 -12.36
N GLY A 326 15.01 -6.44 -12.79
CA GLY A 326 15.73 -5.32 -13.40
C GLY A 326 16.49 -4.45 -12.39
N PHE A 327 16.18 -4.53 -11.09
CA PHE A 327 16.69 -3.61 -10.06
C PHE A 327 18.22 -3.54 -10.02
N ASP A 328 18.92 -4.68 -9.93
CA ASP A 328 20.39 -4.69 -9.80
C ASP A 328 21.09 -4.02 -10.99
N SER A 329 20.50 -4.12 -12.17
CA SER A 329 21.03 -3.51 -13.40
C SER A 329 20.63 -2.04 -13.59
N SER A 330 19.71 -1.52 -12.77
CA SER A 330 19.22 -0.16 -12.89
C SER A 330 20.19 0.84 -12.25
N PRO A 331 20.16 2.13 -12.64
CA PRO A 331 20.95 3.16 -11.97
C PRO A 331 20.73 3.19 -10.45
N HIS A 332 19.51 2.92 -9.98
CA HIS A 332 19.20 2.86 -8.55
C HIS A 332 19.86 1.67 -7.85
N GLY A 333 19.82 0.46 -8.43
CA GLY A 333 20.51 -0.70 -7.87
C GLY A 333 22.03 -0.54 -7.85
N GLN A 334 22.59 0.15 -8.84
CA GLN A 334 24.01 0.50 -8.87
C GLN A 334 24.38 1.49 -7.75
N LEU A 335 23.53 2.46 -7.43
CA LEU A 335 23.74 3.36 -6.28
C LEU A 335 23.69 2.59 -4.96
N LEU A 336 22.75 1.66 -4.79
CA LEU A 336 22.71 0.81 -3.60
C LEU A 336 23.99 -0.02 -3.46
N THR A 337 24.44 -0.64 -4.55
CA THR A 337 25.69 -1.42 -4.56
C THR A 337 26.89 -0.56 -4.15
N GLN A 338 26.99 0.66 -4.66
CA GLN A 338 28.04 1.61 -4.29
C GLN A 338 27.98 2.01 -2.82
N ALA A 339 26.77 2.23 -2.28
CA ALA A 339 26.60 2.57 -0.87
C ALA A 339 26.98 1.41 0.06
N ILE A 340 26.60 0.17 -0.29
CA ILE A 340 27.00 -1.04 0.44
C ILE A 340 28.53 -1.19 0.45
N ALA A 341 29.19 -0.86 -0.66
CA ALA A 341 30.65 -0.86 -0.77
C ALA A 341 31.32 0.33 -0.06
N GLY A 342 30.56 1.25 0.54
CA GLY A 342 31.07 2.46 1.19
C GLY A 342 31.63 3.52 0.22
N ALA A 343 31.35 3.40 -1.08
CA ALA A 343 31.81 4.35 -2.10
C ALA A 343 31.00 5.65 -2.10
N ILE A 344 29.73 5.59 -1.70
CA ILE A 344 28.85 6.75 -1.52
C ILE A 344 28.10 6.65 -0.19
N PRO A 345 27.60 7.78 0.37
CA PRO A 345 26.73 7.76 1.54
C PRO A 345 25.41 7.01 1.28
N VAL A 346 24.89 6.33 2.30
CA VAL A 346 23.63 5.56 2.24
C VAL A 346 22.41 6.42 1.91
N GLU A 347 22.46 7.72 2.21
CA GLU A 347 21.41 8.68 1.87
C GLU A 347 21.27 8.88 0.36
N GLN A 348 22.31 8.56 -0.42
CA GLN A 348 22.29 8.64 -1.89
C GLN A 348 21.85 7.32 -2.55
N ALA A 349 21.67 6.26 -1.77
CA ALA A 349 21.22 4.97 -2.27
C ALA A 349 19.69 4.95 -2.46
N VAL A 350 19.23 4.24 -3.48
CA VAL A 350 17.82 3.97 -3.71
C VAL A 350 17.61 2.46 -3.69
N SER A 351 16.60 2.00 -2.97
CA SER A 351 16.30 0.58 -2.76
C SER A 351 14.82 0.29 -3.06
N CYS A 352 14.43 -0.99 -3.02
CA CYS A 352 13.03 -1.39 -3.13
C CYS A 352 12.18 -0.68 -2.06
N ALA A 353 12.65 -0.68 -0.80
CA ALA A 353 11.96 -0.03 0.31
C ALA A 353 11.88 1.50 0.13
N THR A 354 12.86 2.15 -0.51
CA THR A 354 12.80 3.59 -0.79
C THR A 354 11.55 3.97 -1.59
N CYS A 355 11.18 3.18 -2.60
CA CYS A 355 10.03 3.47 -3.47
C CYS A 355 8.70 2.94 -2.90
N HIS A 356 8.73 1.74 -2.32
CA HIS A 356 7.54 1.03 -1.88
C HIS A 356 7.12 1.36 -0.44
N MET A 357 8.06 1.75 0.41
CA MET A 357 7.83 2.01 1.84
C MET A 357 8.28 3.44 2.17
N PRO A 358 7.53 4.46 1.73
CA PRO A 358 7.94 5.85 1.85
C PRO A 358 8.11 6.26 3.31
N ARG A 359 9.02 7.20 3.53
CA ARG A 359 9.25 7.79 4.85
C ARG A 359 8.26 8.95 5.04
N ALA A 360 7.64 8.99 6.22
CA ALA A 360 6.73 10.06 6.60
C ALA A 360 7.30 10.82 7.80
N GLU A 361 7.24 12.14 7.73
CA GLU A 361 7.62 13.02 8.83
C GLU A 361 6.38 13.31 9.68
N ASN A 362 6.48 13.07 10.98
CA ASN A 362 5.44 13.35 11.97
C ASN A 362 6.04 14.17 13.11
N ILE A 363 5.21 14.94 13.80
CA ILE A 363 5.60 15.62 15.04
C ILE A 363 5.07 14.78 16.20
N ILE A 364 5.97 14.21 17.01
CA ILE A 364 5.64 13.43 18.20
C ILE A 364 6.37 14.06 19.38
N ASP A 365 5.64 14.45 20.43
CA ASP A 365 6.19 15.11 21.61
C ASP A 365 7.08 16.33 21.29
N GLN A 366 6.68 17.14 20.32
CA GLN A 366 7.42 18.32 19.83
C GLN A 366 8.74 18.00 19.10
N GLU A 367 9.03 16.73 18.82
CA GLU A 367 10.18 16.30 18.02
C GLU A 367 9.74 15.89 16.61
N THR A 368 10.59 16.16 15.60
CA THR A 368 10.36 15.69 14.24
C THR A 368 10.82 14.24 14.12
N VAL A 369 9.86 13.35 13.93
CA VAL A 369 10.05 11.91 13.85
C VAL A 369 9.78 11.43 12.43
N VAL A 370 10.80 10.87 11.80
CA VAL A 370 10.75 10.27 10.47
C VAL A 370 10.59 8.77 10.62
N GLN A 371 9.43 8.26 10.24
CA GLN A 371 9.07 6.85 10.32
C GLN A 371 8.89 6.24 8.94
N VAL A 372 9.16 4.95 8.81
CA VAL A 372 8.95 4.21 7.56
C VAL A 372 7.52 3.68 7.53
N ASN A 373 6.79 3.99 6.46
CA ASN A 373 5.46 3.43 6.22
C ASN A 373 5.62 1.98 5.72
N HIS A 374 5.16 1.01 6.51
CA HIS A 374 5.28 -0.42 6.16
C HIS A 374 4.16 -0.93 5.24
N ASN A 375 3.27 -0.05 4.77
CA ASN A 375 2.37 -0.36 3.68
C ASN A 375 3.14 -0.28 2.34
N GLN A 376 3.74 -1.40 1.93
CA GLN A 376 4.58 -1.49 0.71
C GLN A 376 3.89 -1.06 -0.59
N ASN A 377 2.56 -1.04 -0.61
CA ASN A 377 1.78 -0.67 -1.79
C ASN A 377 1.11 0.70 -1.64
N HIS A 378 1.47 1.50 -0.64
CA HIS A 378 0.86 2.80 -0.37
C HIS A 378 0.94 3.74 -1.57
N ASN A 379 2.05 3.71 -2.32
CA ASN A 379 2.28 4.61 -3.45
C ASN A 379 2.10 3.95 -4.83
N LEU A 380 1.54 2.74 -4.93
CA LEU A 380 1.50 2.03 -6.21
C LEU A 380 0.25 2.34 -7.04
N ARG A 381 -0.79 2.84 -6.40
CA ARG A 381 -2.13 2.98 -6.97
C ARG A 381 -2.82 4.19 -6.36
N PRO A 382 -2.87 5.34 -7.06
CA PRO A 382 -2.17 5.64 -8.32
C PRO A 382 -0.65 5.80 -8.07
N ASN A 383 0.18 5.64 -9.10
CA ASN A 383 1.65 5.62 -8.94
C ASN A 383 2.24 7.03 -8.73
N GLU A 384 1.52 8.09 -9.10
CA GLU A 384 1.91 9.48 -8.87
C GLU A 384 2.01 9.84 -7.39
N LYS A 385 1.43 9.03 -6.50
CA LYS A 385 1.67 9.14 -5.06
C LYS A 385 3.15 9.07 -4.68
N MET A 386 3.99 8.43 -5.51
CA MET A 386 5.45 8.40 -5.32
C MET A 386 6.13 9.75 -5.55
N ILE A 387 5.56 10.63 -6.37
CA ILE A 387 6.24 11.83 -6.86
C ILE A 387 6.78 12.67 -5.71
N ARG A 388 5.91 13.02 -4.76
CA ARG A 388 6.24 13.91 -3.65
C ARG A 388 7.16 13.26 -2.61
N PRO A 389 6.81 12.09 -2.03
CA PRO A 389 7.61 11.50 -0.95
C PRO A 389 8.85 10.73 -1.43
N VAL A 390 8.99 10.41 -2.72
CA VAL A 390 10.10 9.58 -3.22
C VAL A 390 10.86 10.30 -4.33
N CYS A 391 10.24 10.44 -5.52
CA CYS A 391 10.96 10.83 -6.73
C CYS A 391 11.57 12.24 -6.61
N MET A 392 10.79 13.18 -6.05
CA MET A 392 11.22 14.58 -5.87
C MET A 392 12.29 14.78 -4.80
N GLN A 393 12.71 13.74 -4.05
CA GLN A 393 13.90 13.87 -3.20
C GLN A 393 15.19 13.95 -4.03
N CYS A 394 15.18 13.39 -5.24
CA CYS A 394 16.36 13.30 -6.12
C CYS A 394 16.12 13.92 -7.50
N HIS A 395 14.88 13.95 -8.00
CA HIS A 395 14.54 14.39 -9.35
C HIS A 395 13.68 15.65 -9.37
N SER A 396 13.62 16.33 -10.52
CA SER A 396 12.61 17.37 -10.77
C SER A 396 11.20 16.77 -10.85
N LEU A 397 10.18 17.61 -10.68
CA LEU A 397 8.78 17.21 -10.87
C LEU A 397 8.53 16.67 -12.29
N GLY A 398 8.92 17.41 -13.33
CA GLY A 398 8.66 17.03 -14.72
C GLY A 398 9.23 15.66 -15.07
N PHE A 399 10.51 15.43 -14.76
CA PHE A 399 11.12 14.10 -14.95
C PHE A 399 10.40 13.00 -14.17
N SER A 400 9.93 13.28 -12.94
CA SER A 400 9.23 12.29 -12.12
C SER A 400 7.87 11.90 -12.71
N ILE A 401 7.12 12.89 -13.22
CA ILE A 401 5.85 12.66 -13.91
C ILE A 401 6.09 11.82 -15.17
N ASP A 402 7.02 12.24 -16.02
CA ASP A 402 7.32 11.58 -17.28
C ASP A 402 7.79 10.12 -17.05
N ALA A 403 8.64 9.90 -16.04
CA ALA A 403 9.14 8.57 -15.70
C ALA A 403 8.06 7.63 -15.17
N LEU A 404 7.13 8.14 -14.36
CA LEU A 404 6.01 7.36 -13.82
C LEU A 404 4.89 7.15 -14.86
N ALA A 405 4.83 7.98 -15.89
CA ALA A 405 3.90 7.78 -16.99
C ALA A 405 4.37 6.76 -18.03
N ASP A 406 5.66 6.38 -18.02
CA ASP A 406 6.26 5.45 -18.98
C ASP A 406 6.19 3.98 -18.48
N PRO A 407 5.32 3.12 -19.06
CA PRO A 407 5.19 1.74 -18.63
C PRO A 407 6.42 0.88 -18.95
N ALA A 408 7.24 1.26 -19.92
CA ALA A 408 8.47 0.54 -20.23
C ALA A 408 9.53 0.81 -19.15
N LEU A 409 9.64 2.06 -18.68
CA LEU A 409 10.50 2.38 -17.55
C LEU A 409 10.04 1.71 -16.25
N ILE A 410 8.74 1.72 -15.95
CA ILE A 410 8.25 1.01 -14.76
C ILE A 410 8.66 -0.47 -14.85
N ARG A 411 8.43 -1.14 -15.99
CA ARG A 411 8.77 -2.57 -16.14
C ARG A 411 10.26 -2.88 -16.05
N ASN A 412 11.15 -1.95 -16.42
CA ASN A 412 12.60 -2.19 -16.40
C ASN A 412 13.32 -1.59 -15.17
N ASN A 413 12.55 -1.21 -14.13
CA ASN A 413 13.06 -0.60 -12.91
C ASN A 413 13.75 0.77 -13.15
N PHE A 414 13.13 1.61 -13.98
CA PHE A 414 13.59 2.96 -14.32
C PHE A 414 15.03 2.98 -14.87
N ASN A 415 15.39 1.96 -15.64
CA ASN A 415 16.67 1.89 -16.34
C ASN A 415 16.59 2.70 -17.64
N GLY A 416 16.84 4.01 -17.54
CA GLY A 416 16.86 4.93 -18.67
C GLY A 416 16.23 6.28 -18.36
N LYS A 417 15.77 6.95 -19.42
CA LYS A 417 15.03 8.21 -19.36
C LYS A 417 13.65 8.02 -20.00
N PRO A 418 12.64 8.79 -19.60
CA PRO A 418 11.29 8.65 -20.14
C PRO A 418 11.26 8.90 -21.63
N ALA A 419 10.48 8.11 -22.36
CA ALA A 419 10.36 8.23 -23.81
C ALA A 419 9.52 9.43 -24.24
N ASN A 420 8.59 9.87 -23.39
CA ASN A 420 7.62 10.92 -23.69
C ASN A 420 7.57 11.96 -22.58
N HIS A 421 7.18 13.18 -22.94
CA HIS A 421 6.92 14.27 -22.01
C HIS A 421 5.41 14.43 -21.80
N ILE A 422 4.98 14.58 -20.55
CA ILE A 422 3.60 14.82 -20.15
C ILE A 422 3.37 16.33 -20.01
N PRO A 423 2.42 16.92 -20.78
CA PRO A 423 2.31 18.37 -20.93
C PRO A 423 1.62 19.08 -19.75
N SER A 424 1.28 18.39 -18.67
CA SER A 424 0.51 18.95 -17.54
C SER A 424 1.15 20.20 -16.96
N ILE A 425 2.48 20.20 -16.79
CA ILE A 425 3.23 21.37 -16.30
C ILE A 425 3.14 22.52 -17.30
N ASP A 426 3.39 22.24 -18.59
CA ASP A 426 3.36 23.25 -19.66
C ASP A 426 2.00 23.95 -19.74
N TRP A 427 0.92 23.17 -19.65
CA TRP A 427 -0.44 23.69 -19.68
C TRP A 427 -0.77 24.53 -18.45
N SER A 428 -0.33 24.11 -17.26
CA SER A 428 -0.49 24.89 -16.03
C SER A 428 0.27 26.22 -16.10
N LEU A 429 1.51 26.21 -16.61
CA LEU A 429 2.31 27.43 -16.78
C LEU A 429 1.70 28.40 -17.80
N LYS A 430 1.22 27.89 -18.94
CA LYS A 430 0.54 28.72 -19.95
C LYS A 430 -0.69 29.41 -19.34
N ARG A 431 -1.50 28.66 -18.58
CA ARG A 431 -2.74 29.18 -17.98
C ARG A 431 -2.53 30.30 -16.96
N VAL A 432 -1.43 30.29 -16.21
CA VAL A 432 -1.13 31.37 -15.24
C VAL A 432 -0.42 32.57 -15.88
N ALA A 433 0.08 32.41 -17.11
CA ALA A 433 0.71 33.48 -17.87
C ALA A 433 -0.30 34.30 -18.70
N ASP A 434 -1.41 33.67 -19.09
CA ASP A 434 -2.60 34.30 -19.70
C ASP A 434 -3.49 34.98 -18.64
#